data_AF-A0A6P7H7E2-F1
#
_entry.id   AF-A0A6P7H7E2-F1
#
_cell.length_a   1.000
_cell.length_b   1.000
_cell.length_c   1.000
_cell.angle_alpha   90.00
_cell.angle_beta   90.00
_cell.angle_gamma   90.00
#
_symmetry.space_group_name_H-M   'P 1'
#
loop_
_entity.id
_entity.type
_entity.pdbx_description
1 polymer ?
#
loop_
_entity_poly.entity_id
_entity_poly.type
_entity_poly.pdbx_seq_one_letter_code
_entity_poly.pdbx_strand_id
1 'polypeptide(L)'
;KDWAIINGACMRSKTNFSEDSLNFAPFVLLPSTIPRRDFEQVVNLQTAFQELIHYVANDREFLTKCLAKIIEVDSFTAKLFEIYEAVQEEGETQ
;
A
#
# COMPACT_ATOMS: atom_id res chain seq x y z
N LYS A 1 -16.04 -6.55 -22.12
CA LYS A 1 -16.69 -6.15 -20.85
C LYS A 1 -17.22 -7.39 -20.14
N ASP A 2 -18.04 -8.20 -20.80
CA ASP A 2 -18.60 -9.44 -20.22
C ASP A 2 -17.51 -10.41 -19.75
N TRP A 3 -16.43 -10.58 -20.51
CA TRP A 3 -15.29 -11.38 -20.08
C TRP A 3 -14.68 -10.91 -18.75
N ALA A 4 -14.52 -9.59 -18.55
CA ALA A 4 -13.99 -9.05 -17.29
C ALA A 4 -14.94 -9.33 -16.13
N ILE A 5 -16.26 -9.24 -16.37
CA ILE A 5 -17.27 -9.48 -15.34
C ILE A 5 -17.33 -10.96 -14.95
N ILE A 6 -17.33 -11.85 -15.93
CA ILE A 6 -17.33 -13.30 -15.72
C ILE A 6 -16.06 -13.77 -14.98
N ASN A 7 -14.92 -13.13 -15.25
CA ASN A 7 -13.63 -13.46 -14.61
C ASN A 7 -13.38 -12.67 -13.31
N GLY A 8 -14.36 -11.93 -12.79
CA GLY A 8 -14.27 -11.23 -11.51
C GLY A 8 -13.43 -9.94 -11.50
N ALA A 9 -12.99 -9.45 -12.66
CA ALA A 9 -12.36 -8.14 -12.81
C ALA A 9 -13.43 -7.03 -12.77
N CYS A 10 -14.02 -6.85 -11.58
CA CYS A 10 -15.15 -5.97 -11.32
C CYS A 10 -14.87 -4.99 -10.19
N MET A 11 -15.58 -3.86 -10.21
CA MET A 11 -15.63 -2.88 -9.13
C MET A 11 -17.05 -2.34 -8.98
N ARG A 12 -17.39 -1.87 -7.77
CA ARG A 12 -18.63 -1.14 -7.52
C ARG A 12 -18.54 0.29 -8.04
N SER A 13 -19.67 0.83 -8.47
CA SER A 13 -19.71 2.23 -8.94
C SER A 13 -19.48 3.18 -7.76
N LYS A 14 -18.63 4.20 -7.97
CA LYS A 14 -18.45 5.29 -7.01
C LYS A 14 -19.57 6.33 -7.06
N THR A 15 -20.26 6.46 -8.20
CA THR A 15 -21.29 7.48 -8.42
C THR A 15 -22.70 6.97 -8.09
N ASN A 16 -22.94 5.67 -8.27
CA ASN A 16 -24.24 5.05 -7.99
C ASN A 16 -24.01 3.69 -7.33
N PHE A 17 -23.54 3.73 -6.08
CA PHE A 17 -23.24 2.53 -5.31
C PHE A 17 -24.50 1.70 -5.09
N SER A 18 -24.44 0.41 -5.42
CA SER A 18 -25.47 -0.58 -5.12
C SER A 18 -24.79 -1.91 -4.87
N GLU A 19 -25.20 -2.60 -3.81
CA GLU A 19 -24.63 -3.88 -3.37
C GLU A 19 -24.83 -5.00 -4.41
N ASP A 20 -25.97 -4.95 -5.11
CA ASP A 20 -26.39 -5.92 -6.13
C ASP A 20 -25.85 -5.60 -7.54
N SER A 21 -25.09 -4.51 -7.69
CA SER A 21 -24.57 -4.08 -9.00
C SER A 21 -23.04 -4.10 -9.05
N LEU A 22 -22.50 -4.67 -10.12
CA LEU A 22 -21.07 -4.69 -10.41
C LEU A 22 -20.81 -4.13 -11.80
N ASN A 23 -19.75 -3.33 -11.91
CA ASN A 23 -19.22 -2.85 -13.17
C ASN A 23 -17.85 -3.48 -13.41
N PHE A 24 -17.39 -3.56 -14.66
CA PHE A 24 -16.04 -4.02 -14.94
C PHE A 24 -15.00 -3.03 -14.36
N ALA A 25 -13.91 -3.54 -13.82
CA ALA A 25 -12.78 -2.73 -13.37
C ALA A 25 -12.15 -2.02 -14.59
N PRO A 26 -11.66 -0.78 -14.47
CA PRO A 26 -10.95 -0.11 -15.56
C PRO A 26 -9.74 -0.96 -16.01
N PHE A 27 -9.66 -1.27 -17.31
CA PHE A 27 -8.55 -2.03 -17.89
C PHE A 27 -8.05 -1.37 -19.18
N VAL A 28 -6.79 -1.61 -19.52
CA VAL A 28 -6.21 -1.22 -20.80
C VAL A 28 -6.50 -2.27 -21.87
N LEU A 29 -6.83 -1.84 -23.08
CA LEU A 29 -7.17 -2.76 -24.19
C LEU A 29 -5.97 -3.57 -24.67
N LEU A 30 -4.77 -3.00 -24.58
CA LEU A 30 -3.52 -3.62 -24.98
C LEU A 30 -2.52 -3.50 -23.83
N PRO A 31 -1.69 -4.53 -23.59
CA PRO A 31 -0.67 -4.47 -22.55
C PRO A 31 0.40 -3.43 -22.90
N SER A 32 0.86 -2.70 -21.89
CA SER A 32 2.02 -1.82 -22.02
C SER A 32 3.28 -2.67 -22.23
N THR A 33 4.11 -2.28 -23.20
CA THR A 33 5.36 -2.98 -23.47
C THR A 33 6.43 -2.55 -22.49
N ILE A 34 7.07 -3.51 -21.82
CA ILE A 34 8.23 -3.30 -20.96
C ILE A 34 9.38 -4.21 -21.40
N PRO A 35 10.64 -3.74 -21.47
CA PRO A 35 11.77 -4.61 -21.75
C PRO A 35 11.88 -5.73 -20.71
N ARG A 36 12.05 -6.98 -21.18
CA ARG A 36 12.13 -8.15 -20.29
C ARG A 36 13.21 -8.00 -19.22
N ARG A 37 14.38 -7.48 -19.61
CA ARG A 37 15.51 -7.24 -18.71
C ARG A 37 15.11 -6.37 -17.51
N ASP A 38 14.42 -5.27 -17.79
CA ASP A 38 14.06 -4.30 -16.75
C ASP A 38 12.92 -4.85 -15.87
N PHE A 39 11.97 -5.59 -16.47
CA PHE A 39 10.94 -6.31 -15.71
C PHE A 39 11.55 -7.32 -14.72
N GLU A 40 12.47 -8.18 -15.19
CA GLU A 40 13.14 -9.18 -14.36
C GLU A 40 13.99 -8.52 -13.25
N GLN A 41 14.66 -7.41 -13.56
CA GLN A 41 15.42 -6.65 -12.57
C GLN A 41 14.53 -6.15 -11.43
N VAL A 42 13.36 -5.57 -11.76
CA VAL A 42 12.42 -5.06 -10.75
C VAL A 42 11.82 -6.19 -9.93
N VAL A 43 11.48 -7.32 -10.56
CA VAL A 43 10.97 -8.51 -9.87
C VAL A 43 11.99 -9.04 -8.86
N ASN A 44 13.27 -9.13 -9.24
CA ASN A 44 14.33 -9.63 -8.36
C ASN A 44 14.66 -8.63 -7.24
N LEU A 45 14.53 -7.32 -7.49
CA LEU A 45 14.76 -6.27 -6.49
C LEU A 45 13.69 -6.26 -5.40
N GLN A 46 12.45 -6.68 -5.72
CA GLN A 46 11.30 -6.56 -4.83
C GLN A 46 11.53 -7.19 -3.46
N THR A 47 12.20 -8.33 -3.37
CA THR A 47 12.50 -8.99 -2.10
C THR A 47 13.41 -8.15 -1.22
N ALA A 48 14.56 -7.72 -1.75
CA ALA A 48 15.50 -6.88 -1.00
C ALA A 48 14.89 -5.53 -0.59
N PHE A 49 14.02 -4.96 -1.45
CA PHE A 49 13.30 -3.73 -1.12
C PHE A 49 12.30 -3.95 0.02
N GLN A 50 11.55 -5.05 0.03
CA GLN A 50 10.63 -5.38 1.11
C GLN A 50 11.36 -5.65 2.43
N GLU A 51 12.51 -6.32 2.41
CA GLU A 51 13.36 -6.51 3.59
C GLU A 51 13.84 -5.18 4.16
N LEU A 52 14.29 -4.26 3.30
CA LEU A 52 14.66 -2.91 3.72
C LEU A 52 13.48 -2.19 4.39
N ILE A 53 12.29 -2.23 3.78
CA ILE A 53 11.08 -1.62 4.36
C ILE A 53 10.75 -2.27 5.71
N HIS A 54 10.89 -3.59 5.84
CA HIS A 54 10.67 -4.29 7.09
C HIS A 54 11.65 -3.84 8.18
N TYR A 55 12.95 -3.73 7.87
CA TYR A 55 13.93 -3.24 8.84
C TYR A 55 13.67 -1.78 9.25
N VAL A 56 13.36 -0.92 8.29
CA VAL A 56 13.02 0.49 8.56
C VAL A 56 11.76 0.62 9.41
N ALA A 57 10.74 -0.21 9.16
CA ALA A 57 9.50 -0.18 9.93
C ALA A 57 9.69 -0.62 11.40
N ASN A 58 10.67 -1.48 11.67
CA ASN A 58 10.99 -1.94 13.02
C ASN A 58 12.06 -1.08 13.72
N ASP A 59 12.74 -0.19 13.00
CA ASP A 59 13.71 0.74 13.58
C ASP A 59 13.00 1.96 14.16
N ARG A 60 12.63 1.85 15.44
CA ARG A 60 11.96 2.93 16.19
C ARG A 60 12.78 4.21 16.19
N GLU A 61 14.08 4.13 16.45
CA GLU A 61 14.93 5.32 16.58
C GLU A 61 15.01 6.07 15.26
N PHE A 62 15.13 5.33 14.15
CA PHE A 62 15.10 5.89 12.82
C PHE A 62 13.76 6.55 12.49
N LEU A 63 12.63 5.87 12.75
CA LEU A 63 11.30 6.40 12.48
C LEU A 63 11.01 7.67 13.28
N THR A 64 11.29 7.68 14.59
CA THR A 64 11.11 8.86 15.45
C THR A 64 11.95 10.03 14.94
N LYS A 65 13.22 9.81 14.58
CA LYS A 65 14.10 10.86 14.05
C LYS A 65 13.61 11.44 12.73
N CYS A 66 13.15 10.59 11.81
CA CYS A 66 12.67 11.02 10.50
C CYS A 66 11.33 11.77 10.59
N LEU A 67 10.43 11.34 11.48
CA LEU A 67 9.08 11.90 11.58
C LEU A 67 8.96 13.09 12.56
N ALA A 68 9.96 13.32 13.43
CA ALA A 68 9.95 14.38 14.44
C ALA A 68 9.51 15.76 13.92
N LYS A 69 10.02 16.17 12.74
CA LYS A 69 9.66 17.47 12.14
C LYS A 69 8.30 17.48 11.45
N ILE A 70 7.81 16.32 11.02
CA ILE A 70 6.56 16.19 10.25
C ILE A 70 5.36 16.15 11.18
N ILE A 71 5.51 15.51 12.34
CA ILE A 71 4.48 15.42 13.39
C ILE A 71 4.09 16.81 13.91
N GLU A 72 5.03 17.77 13.97
CA GLU A 72 4.75 19.14 14.41
C GLU A 72 3.84 19.92 13.43
N VAL A 73 3.82 19.54 12.15
CA VAL A 73 3.12 20.28 11.09
C VAL A 73 1.87 19.56 10.59
N ASP A 74 1.84 18.22 10.68
CA ASP A 74 0.72 17.41 10.21
C ASP A 74 0.04 16.63 11.35
N SER A 75 -1.16 17.11 11.71
CA SER A 75 -2.03 16.47 12.70
C SER A 75 -2.48 15.06 12.35
N PHE A 76 -2.50 14.67 11.07
CA PHE A 76 -2.84 13.30 10.68
C PHE A 76 -1.69 12.34 10.97
N THR A 77 -0.49 12.66 10.49
CA THR A 77 0.73 11.88 10.79
C THR A 77 1.02 11.84 12.29
N ALA A 78 0.77 12.93 13.02
CA ALA A 78 0.90 12.98 14.48
C ALA A 78 0.08 11.88 15.17
N LYS A 79 -1.21 11.77 14.84
CA LYS A 79 -2.11 10.76 15.44
C LYS A 79 -1.72 9.33 15.10
N LEU A 80 -1.21 9.09 13.88
CA LEU A 80 -0.69 7.77 13.51
C LEU A 80 0.54 7.40 14.34
N PHE A 81 1.40 8.39 14.60
CA PHE A 81 2.59 8.19 15.43
C PHE A 81 2.24 7.97 16.90
N GLU A 82 1.24 8.69 17.44
CA GLU A 82 0.72 8.46 18.80
C GLU A 82 0.23 7.01 18.98
N ILE A 83 -0.51 6.47 18.00
CA ILE A 83 -0.96 5.05 18.03
C ILE A 83 0.24 4.11 17.99
N TYR A 84 1.23 4.40 17.14
CA TYR A 84 2.46 3.59 17.06
C TYR A 84 3.22 3.57 18.38
N GLU A 85 3.36 4.72 19.05
CA GLU A 85 4.02 4.80 20.36
C GLU A 85 3.24 4.06 21.45
N ALA A 86 1.91 4.22 21.49
CA ALA A 86 1.06 3.54 22.47
C ALA A 86 1.18 2.01 22.37
N VAL A 87 1.13 1.44 21.16
CA VAL A 87 1.28 -0.01 20.94
C VAL A 87 2.67 -0.50 21.35
N GLN A 88 3.71 0.30 21.14
CA GLN A 88 5.07 -0.06 21.54
C GLN A 88 5.30 0.03 23.06
N GLU A 89 4.62 0.95 23.75
CA GLU A 89 4.67 1.08 25.21
C GLU A 89 3.90 -0.03 25.93
N GLU A 90 2.77 -0.46 25.37
CA GLU A 90 2.01 -1.61 25.88
C GLU A 90 2.77 -2.94 25.72
N GLY A 91 3.76 -2.97 24.83
CA GLY A 91 4.55 -4.16 24.50
C GLY A 91 3.72 -5.18 23.72
N GLU A 92 4.39 -5.98 22.87
CA GLU A 92 3.74 -7.10 22.20
C GLU A 92 3.30 -8.14 23.26
N THR A 93 2.09 -8.01 23.77
CA THR A 93 1.45 -9.05 24.60
C THR A 93 1.02 -10.16 23.65
N GLN A 94 1.94 -11.06 23.32
CA GLN A 94 1.66 -12.36 22.70
C GLN A 94 1.56 -13.47 23.76
#